data_AF-A0A6P9AZZ1-F1
#
_entry.id   AF-A0A6P9AZZ1-F1
#
_cell.length_a   1.000
_cell.length_b   1.000
_cell.length_c   1.000
_cell.angle_alpha   90.00
_cell.angle_beta   90.00
_cell.angle_gamma   90.00
#
_symmetry.space_group_name_H-M   'P 1'
#
loop_
_entity.id
_entity.type
_entity.pdbx_description
1 polymer ?
#
loop_
_entity_poly.entity_id
_entity_poly.type
_entity_poly.pdbx_seq_one_letter_code
_entity_poly.pdbx_strand_id
1 'polypeptide(L)'
;PFPSFIALLYKPINRVARSTNVLQDLLKHTPTDHPDYPLLQDALRISQNFLSSINEDIDPRRTAVTTPKGENRQLVKDGFLVEVAEGSRKLRHVFLFTDVLLCAKLKKTGVGKHQQYECKWYIPLAELVFPSLEESDLCPHVQAMPDHDLEDMKIKISSMKSEVQKE
;
A
#
# COMPACT_ATOMS: atom_id res chain seq x y z
N PRO A 1 -8.18 14.54 11.34
CA PRO A 1 -7.60 14.58 9.98
C PRO A 1 -6.41 13.61 9.88
N PHE A 2 -6.68 12.37 9.46
CA PHE A 2 -5.65 11.35 9.33
C PHE A 2 -4.68 11.73 8.20
N PRO A 3 -3.36 11.64 8.42
CA PRO A 3 -2.39 11.90 7.36
C PRO A 3 -2.59 10.85 6.25
N SER A 4 -2.71 11.32 5.00
CA SER A 4 -2.88 10.47 3.83
C SER A 4 -1.74 9.45 3.72
N PHE A 5 -2.00 8.29 3.13
CA PHE A 5 -1.00 7.22 2.86
C PHE A 5 0.31 7.76 2.25
N ILE A 6 0.19 8.78 1.40
CA ILE A 6 1.24 9.68 0.91
C ILE A 6 2.19 10.11 2.04
N ALA A 7 1.70 10.71 3.12
CA ALA A 7 2.54 11.23 4.22
C ALA A 7 3.34 10.15 4.97
N LEU A 8 2.93 8.89 4.95
CA LEU A 8 3.73 7.79 5.52
C LEU A 8 4.88 7.38 4.59
N LEU A 9 4.69 7.52 3.28
CA LEU A 9 5.71 7.22 2.26
C LEU A 9 6.71 8.37 2.04
N TYR A 10 6.34 9.63 2.30
CA TYR A 10 7.26 10.79 2.22
C TYR A 10 8.09 11.01 3.49
N LYS A 11 7.78 10.37 4.63
CA LYS A 11 8.54 10.52 5.88
C LYS A 11 10.05 10.24 5.76
N PRO A 12 10.50 9.14 5.12
CA PRO A 12 11.93 8.90 4.94
C PRO A 12 12.57 9.94 4.00
N ILE A 13 11.90 10.33 2.92
CA ILE A 13 12.40 11.33 1.96
C ILE A 13 12.51 12.71 2.61
N ASN A 14 11.48 13.15 3.34
CA ASN A 14 11.49 14.40 4.10
C ASN A 14 12.49 14.40 5.25
N ARG A 15 12.86 13.23 5.78
CA ARG A 15 13.93 13.10 6.78
C ARG A 15 15.29 13.31 6.12
N VAL A 16 15.55 12.65 4.99
CA VAL A 16 16.81 12.79 4.25
C VAL A 16 17.00 14.21 3.72
N ALA A 17 15.95 14.84 3.16
CA ALA A 17 16.01 16.24 2.71
C ALA A 17 16.33 17.21 3.86
N ARG A 18 15.70 17.03 5.03
CA ARG A 18 16.00 17.83 6.23
C ARG A 18 17.42 17.58 6.75
N SER A 19 17.86 16.32 6.82
CA SER A 19 19.22 15.97 7.21
C SER A 19 20.27 16.54 6.25
N THR A 20 19.98 16.59 4.95
CA THR A 20 20.88 17.18 3.95
C THR A 20 21.03 18.69 4.15
N ASN A 21 19.94 19.41 4.41
CA ASN A 21 20.01 20.85 4.74
C ASN A 21 20.80 21.11 6.03
N VAL A 22 20.58 20.29 7.06
CA VAL A 22 21.34 20.39 8.32
C VAL A 22 22.83 20.10 8.11
N LEU A 23 23.17 19.09 7.30
CA LEU A 23 24.56 18.79 6.90
C LEU A 23 25.19 19.96 6.15
N GLN A 24 24.44 20.61 5.27
CA GLN A 24 24.91 21.76 4.50
C GLN A 24 25.19 22.97 5.40
N ASP A 25 24.34 23.21 6.40
CA ASP A 25 24.54 24.30 7.36
C ASP A 25 25.66 24.00 8.36
N LEU A 26 25.85 22.75 8.78
CA LEU A 26 27.00 22.33 9.57
C LEU A 26 28.31 22.51 8.80
N LEU A 27 28.36 22.12 7.53
CA LEU A 27 29.54 22.27 6.69
C LEU A 27 29.92 23.75 6.47
N LYS A 28 28.92 24.65 6.33
CA LYS A 28 29.17 26.11 6.23
C LYS A 28 29.84 26.71 7.48
N HIS A 29 29.61 26.11 8.65
CA HIS A 29 30.16 26.57 9.93
C HIS A 29 31.38 25.74 10.39
N THR A 30 31.81 24.76 9.59
CA THR A 30 32.99 23.95 9.88
C THR A 30 34.16 24.46 9.04
N PRO A 31 35.26 24.92 9.64
CA PRO A 31 36.44 25.35 8.89
C PRO A 31 37.11 24.16 8.19
N THR A 32 37.79 24.42 7.07
CA THR A 32 38.43 23.38 6.22
C THR A 32 39.55 22.60 6.90
N ASP A 33 40.10 23.14 8.00
CA ASP A 33 41.16 22.52 8.81
C ASP A 33 40.59 21.66 9.97
N HIS A 34 39.26 21.54 10.05
CA HIS A 34 38.61 20.71 11.06
C HIS A 34 38.62 19.23 10.64
N PRO A 35 38.91 18.28 11.55
CA PRO A 35 38.94 16.85 11.23
C PRO A 35 37.61 16.31 10.67
N ASP A 36 36.49 16.94 11.03
CA ASP A 36 35.16 16.55 10.53
C ASP A 36 34.78 17.15 9.17
N TYR A 37 35.56 18.11 8.65
CA TYR A 37 35.28 18.76 7.36
C TYR A 37 35.18 17.75 6.19
N PRO A 38 36.15 16.84 5.97
CA PRO A 38 36.04 15.84 4.90
C PRO A 38 34.88 14.86 5.12
N LEU A 39 34.57 14.50 6.38
CA LEU A 39 33.47 13.59 6.71
C LEU A 39 32.10 14.21 6.42
N LEU A 40 31.93 15.50 6.74
CA LEU A 40 30.71 16.27 6.45
C LEU A 40 30.55 16.48 4.94
N GLN A 41 31.64 16.72 4.22
CA GLN A 41 31.62 16.85 2.77
C GLN A 41 31.20 15.54 2.08
N ASP A 42 31.70 14.40 2.56
CA ASP A 42 31.30 13.08 2.07
C ASP A 42 29.84 12.74 2.41
N ALA A 43 29.40 13.00 3.64
CA ALA A 43 28.02 12.79 4.05
C ALA A 43 27.05 13.66 3.22
N LEU A 44 27.43 14.91 2.93
CA LEU A 44 26.65 15.80 2.08
C LEU A 44 26.59 15.29 0.63
N ARG A 45 27.73 14.85 0.08
CA ARG A 45 27.82 14.28 -1.28
C ARG A 45 26.94 13.04 -1.44
N ILE A 46 27.00 12.11 -0.49
CA ILE A 46 26.18 10.88 -0.50
C ILE A 46 24.68 11.25 -0.40
N SER A 47 24.33 12.17 0.48
CA SER A 47 22.94 12.59 0.67
C SER A 47 22.38 13.34 -0.55
N GLN A 48 23.19 14.18 -1.19
CA GLN A 48 22.82 14.89 -2.43
C GLN A 48 22.69 13.93 -3.61
N ASN A 49 23.60 12.98 -3.77
CA ASN A 49 23.52 11.94 -4.81
C ASN A 49 22.26 11.07 -4.65
N PHE A 50 21.88 10.74 -3.41
CA PHE A 50 20.63 10.04 -3.15
C PHE A 50 19.41 10.90 -3.54
N LEU A 51 19.37 12.17 -3.14
CA LEU A 51 18.29 13.08 -3.52
C LEU A 51 18.23 13.36 -5.02
N SER A 52 19.37 13.46 -5.71
CA SER A 52 19.43 13.66 -7.16
C SER A 52 19.00 12.39 -7.91
N SER A 53 19.40 11.21 -7.44
CA SER A 53 18.95 9.93 -8.01
C SER A 53 17.43 9.75 -7.90
N ILE A 54 16.83 10.26 -6.81
CA ILE A 54 15.36 10.33 -6.69
C ILE A 54 14.77 11.35 -7.67
N ASN A 55 15.43 12.48 -7.89
CA ASN A 55 14.93 13.57 -8.72
C ASN A 55 15.04 13.30 -10.23
N GLU A 56 16.04 12.54 -10.68
CA GLU A 56 16.17 12.09 -12.08
C GLU A 56 15.05 11.13 -12.50
N ASP A 57 14.41 10.45 -11.53
CA ASP A 57 13.29 9.53 -11.75
C ASP A 57 11.90 10.20 -11.71
N ILE A 58 11.82 11.51 -11.47
CA ILE A 58 10.55 12.24 -11.30
C ILE A 58 10.31 13.19 -12.49
N ASP A 59 9.69 12.67 -13.55
CA ASP A 59 9.00 13.52 -14.54
C ASP A 59 7.74 14.12 -13.88
N PRO A 60 7.60 15.46 -13.81
CA PRO A 60 6.49 16.14 -13.14
C PRO A 60 5.11 15.90 -13.77
N ARG A 61 4.98 15.19 -14.90
CA ARG A 61 3.69 14.92 -15.56
C ARG A 61 2.96 13.66 -15.09
N ARG A 62 3.47 12.90 -14.12
CA ARG A 62 2.85 11.64 -13.66
C ARG A 62 2.60 11.59 -12.16
N THR A 63 1.62 12.37 -11.72
CA THR A 63 1.01 12.30 -10.37
C THR A 63 0.09 11.08 -10.27
N ALA A 64 0.66 9.87 -10.18
CA ALA A 64 -0.06 8.69 -9.67
C ALA A 64 0.96 7.62 -9.27
N VAL A 65 1.05 7.34 -7.97
CA VAL A 65 1.64 6.14 -7.39
C VAL A 65 3.16 6.03 -7.58
N THR A 66 3.91 6.66 -6.69
CA THR A 66 5.35 6.40 -6.53
C THR A 66 5.54 5.01 -5.91
N THR A 67 5.73 4.02 -6.77
CA THR A 67 6.70 2.96 -6.54
C THR A 67 7.93 3.25 -7.40
N PRO A 68 9.14 2.83 -6.97
CA PRO A 68 10.30 2.83 -7.86
C PRO A 68 9.91 2.08 -9.12
N LYS A 69 10.36 2.52 -10.30
CA LYS A 69 10.18 1.77 -11.55
C LYS A 69 10.90 0.41 -11.44
N GLY A 70 10.24 -0.58 -10.85
CA GLY A 70 10.46 -1.99 -11.06
C GLY A 70 9.42 -2.45 -12.07
N GLU A 71 9.78 -2.44 -13.35
CA GLU A 71 8.91 -2.83 -14.47
C GLU A 71 7.58 -2.04 -14.58
N ASN A 72 6.89 -2.14 -15.71
CA ASN A 72 5.56 -1.55 -15.83
C ASN A 72 4.61 -2.30 -14.89
N ARG A 73 4.41 -1.83 -13.65
CA ARG A 73 3.45 -2.43 -12.71
C ARG A 73 2.08 -2.58 -13.40
N GLN A 74 1.76 -3.81 -13.79
CA GLN A 74 0.50 -4.16 -14.45
C GLN A 74 -0.40 -4.86 -13.44
N LEU A 75 -1.70 -4.52 -13.45
CA LEU A 75 -2.70 -5.32 -12.76
C LEU A 75 -2.84 -6.64 -13.53
N VAL A 76 -2.49 -7.74 -12.88
CA VAL A 76 -2.63 -9.10 -13.44
C VAL A 76 -4.03 -9.62 -13.18
N LYS A 77 -4.53 -9.42 -11.95
CA LYS A 77 -5.84 -9.91 -11.53
C LYS A 77 -6.36 -9.13 -10.34
N ASP A 78 -7.67 -8.96 -10.26
CA ASP A 78 -8.34 -8.48 -9.07
C ASP A 78 -9.54 -9.37 -8.71
N GLY A 79 -9.99 -9.28 -7.47
CA GLY A 79 -11.14 -10.03 -7.00
C GLY A 79 -11.50 -9.77 -5.55
N PHE A 80 -12.75 -10.05 -5.22
CA PHE A 80 -13.23 -9.99 -3.85
C PHE A 80 -12.91 -11.29 -3.12
N LEU A 81 -12.27 -11.16 -1.96
CA LEU A 81 -11.88 -12.26 -1.08
C LEU A 81 -12.40 -12.00 0.34
N VAL A 82 -12.60 -13.07 1.10
CA VAL A 82 -12.91 -13.00 2.52
C VAL A 82 -11.64 -13.27 3.31
N GLU A 83 -11.09 -12.22 3.94
CA GLU A 83 -9.98 -12.40 4.89
C GLU A 83 -10.56 -12.81 6.24
N VAL A 84 -10.03 -13.88 6.82
CA VAL A 84 -10.27 -14.26 8.21
C VAL A 84 -9.08 -13.75 9.02
N ALA A 85 -9.31 -12.69 9.80
CA ALA A 85 -8.30 -12.13 10.68
C ALA A 85 -8.91 -11.91 12.06
N GLU A 86 -8.20 -12.34 13.11
CA GLU A 86 -8.61 -12.18 14.51
C GLU A 86 -10.04 -12.73 14.75
N GLY A 87 -10.38 -13.87 14.14
CA GLY A 87 -11.72 -14.49 14.25
C GLY A 87 -12.84 -13.78 13.48
N SER A 88 -12.55 -12.71 12.75
CA SER A 88 -13.54 -11.94 11.99
C SER A 88 -13.38 -12.12 10.48
N ARG A 89 -14.51 -12.29 9.77
CA ARG A 89 -14.57 -12.33 8.30
C ARG A 89 -14.72 -10.92 7.75
N LYS A 90 -13.80 -10.51 6.88
CA LYS A 90 -13.78 -9.17 6.25
C LYS A 90 -13.75 -9.31 4.73
N LEU A 91 -14.79 -8.81 4.06
CA LEU A 91 -14.81 -8.70 2.60
C LEU A 91 -13.80 -7.65 2.15
N ARG A 92 -12.85 -8.06 1.31
CA ARG A 92 -11.77 -7.23 0.79
C ARG A 92 -11.68 -7.38 -0.71
N HIS A 93 -11.32 -6.29 -1.37
CA HIS A 93 -10.93 -6.31 -2.77
C HIS A 93 -9.41 -6.43 -2.81
N VAL A 94 -8.92 -7.51 -3.40
CA VAL A 94 -7.50 -7.80 -3.53
C VAL A 94 -7.08 -7.62 -4.98
N PHE A 95 -5.96 -6.91 -5.18
CA PHE A 95 -5.36 -6.61 -6.47
C PHE A 95 -3.97 -7.24 -6.53
N LEU A 96 -3.78 -8.14 -7.48
CA LEU A 96 -2.49 -8.73 -7.81
C LEU A 96 -1.86 -7.94 -8.95
N PHE A 97 -0.78 -7.23 -8.63
CA PHE A 97 0.10 -6.62 -9.60
C PHE A 97 1.29 -7.54 -9.88
N THR A 98 2.10 -7.20 -10.88
CA THR A 98 3.30 -7.97 -11.27
C THR A 98 4.36 -8.08 -10.17
N ASP A 99 4.33 -7.19 -9.18
CA ASP A 99 5.36 -7.06 -8.14
C ASP A 99 4.80 -6.86 -6.72
N VAL A 100 3.49 -6.66 -6.58
CA VAL A 100 2.84 -6.45 -5.26
C VAL A 100 1.43 -7.05 -5.22
N LEU A 101 1.05 -7.58 -4.07
CA LEU A 101 -0.33 -7.92 -3.72
C LEU A 101 -0.90 -6.84 -2.80
N LEU A 102 -1.97 -6.17 -3.22
CA LEU A 102 -2.61 -5.08 -2.49
C LEU A 102 -4.00 -5.50 -2.00
N CYS A 103 -4.29 -5.23 -0.74
CA CYS A 103 -5.60 -5.46 -0.16
C CYS A 103 -6.28 -4.15 0.23
N ALA A 104 -7.52 -3.96 -0.21
CA ALA A 104 -8.32 -2.80 0.10
C ALA A 104 -9.75 -3.15 0.55
N LYS A 105 -10.36 -2.24 1.30
CA LYS A 105 -11.78 -2.25 1.63
C LYS A 105 -12.50 -1.27 0.72
N LEU A 106 -13.52 -1.75 -0.01
CA LEU A 106 -14.42 -0.87 -0.74
C LEU A 106 -15.34 -0.13 0.24
N LYS A 107 -15.32 1.20 0.20
CA LYS A 107 -16.27 2.04 0.93
C LYS A 107 -17.51 2.21 0.07
N LYS A 108 -18.68 1.92 0.66
CA LYS A 108 -19.96 2.26 0.03
C LYS A 108 -20.07 3.78 -0.03
N THR A 109 -19.92 4.32 -1.23
CA THR A 109 -20.17 5.74 -1.51
C THR A 109 -21.60 5.88 -2.00
N GLY A 110 -22.27 6.98 -1.64
CA GLY A 110 -23.62 7.28 -2.12
C GLY A 110 -23.67 7.40 -3.64
N VAL A 111 -24.86 7.25 -4.21
CA VAL A 111 -25.13 7.33 -5.66
C VAL A 111 -24.49 8.60 -6.24
N GLY A 112 -23.69 8.44 -7.31
CA GLY A 112 -22.99 9.53 -8.01
C GLY A 112 -21.57 9.84 -7.53
N LYS A 113 -21.03 9.15 -6.52
CA LYS A 113 -19.63 9.30 -6.09
C LYS A 113 -18.77 8.12 -6.55
N HIS A 114 -17.57 8.39 -7.06
CA HIS A 114 -16.59 7.37 -7.42
C HIS A 114 -16.34 6.39 -6.29
N GLN A 115 -16.18 5.10 -6.64
CA GLN A 115 -15.86 4.03 -5.69
C GLN A 115 -14.60 4.40 -4.90
N GLN A 116 -14.72 4.49 -3.58
CA GLN A 116 -13.61 4.84 -2.73
C GLN A 116 -13.01 3.58 -2.10
N TYR A 117 -11.73 3.35 -2.31
CA TYR A 117 -10.99 2.26 -1.69
C TYR A 117 -10.18 2.77 -0.50
N GLU A 118 -10.16 1.97 0.57
CA GLU A 118 -9.26 2.16 1.71
C GLU A 118 -8.24 1.01 1.72
N CYS A 119 -6.97 1.32 1.45
CA CYS A 119 -5.88 0.36 1.55
C CYS A 119 -5.77 -0.16 2.99
N LYS A 120 -5.67 -1.47 3.15
CA LYS A 120 -5.54 -2.14 4.45
C LYS A 120 -4.15 -2.72 4.66
N TRP A 121 -3.58 -3.35 3.64
CA TRP A 121 -2.22 -3.86 3.63
C TRP A 121 -1.74 -4.07 2.20
N TYR A 122 -0.42 -4.18 2.03
CA TYR A 122 0.22 -4.62 0.80
C TYR A 122 1.42 -5.51 1.15
N ILE A 123 1.77 -6.42 0.26
CA ILE A 123 2.96 -7.28 0.39
C ILE A 123 3.66 -7.40 -0.97
N PRO A 124 4.96 -7.06 -1.08
CA PRO A 124 5.73 -7.32 -2.28
C PRO A 124 5.71 -8.81 -2.62
N LEU A 125 5.60 -9.17 -3.90
CA LEU A 125 5.55 -10.59 -4.28
C LEU A 125 6.84 -11.34 -3.92
N ALA A 126 7.97 -10.64 -3.85
CA ALA A 126 9.24 -11.21 -3.39
C ALA A 126 9.23 -11.62 -1.90
N GLU A 127 8.32 -11.06 -1.10
CA GLU A 127 8.16 -11.33 0.34
C GLU A 127 6.95 -12.24 0.61
N LEU A 128 6.16 -12.57 -0.41
CA LEU A 128 4.95 -13.37 -0.26
C LEU A 128 5.31 -14.86 -0.15
N VAL A 129 5.00 -15.44 1.00
CA VAL A 129 5.16 -16.87 1.26
C VAL A 129 3.80 -17.48 1.55
N PHE A 130 3.49 -18.59 0.88
CA PHE A 130 2.30 -19.38 1.19
C PHE A 130 2.69 -20.50 2.17
N PRO A 131 2.02 -20.61 3.33
CA PRO A 131 2.24 -21.75 4.22
C PRO A 131 1.87 -23.04 3.50
N SER A 132 2.53 -24.13 3.88
CA SER A 132 2.23 -25.45 3.32
C SER A 132 0.80 -25.87 3.68
N LEU A 133 0.20 -26.75 2.86
CA LEU A 133 -1.18 -27.21 3.09
C LEU A 133 -1.33 -27.90 4.45
N GLU A 134 -0.28 -28.57 4.92
CA GLU A 134 -0.23 -29.27 6.21
C GLU A 134 -0.17 -28.31 7.42
N GLU A 135 0.34 -27.08 7.25
CA GLU A 135 0.33 -26.04 8.29
C GLU A 135 -0.99 -25.24 8.30
N SER A 136 -1.79 -25.31 7.23
CA SER A 136 -3.05 -24.57 7.09
C SER A 136 -4.20 -25.17 7.91
N ASP A 137 -4.10 -26.44 8.33
CA ASP A 137 -5.11 -27.10 9.19
C ASP A 137 -5.21 -26.52 10.61
N LEU A 138 -4.28 -25.63 10.99
CA LEU A 138 -4.33 -24.86 12.24
C LEU A 138 -5.17 -23.57 12.12
N CYS A 139 -5.68 -23.24 10.93
CA CYS A 139 -6.60 -22.12 10.78
C CYS A 139 -7.88 -22.41 11.59
N PRO A 140 -8.31 -21.51 12.49
CA PRO A 140 -9.48 -21.73 13.32
C PRO A 140 -10.65 -22.07 12.41
N HIS A 141 -11.20 -23.27 12.63
CA HIS A 141 -12.29 -23.87 11.89
C HIS A 141 -13.26 -22.78 11.46
N VAL A 142 -13.24 -22.45 10.16
CA VAL A 142 -14.10 -21.44 9.57
C VAL A 142 -15.51 -21.96 9.75
N GLN A 143 -16.18 -21.53 10.83
CA GLN A 143 -17.48 -22.05 11.23
C GLN A 143 -18.44 -21.87 10.06
N ALA A 144 -18.69 -22.94 9.31
CA ALA A 144 -19.55 -22.87 8.14
C ALA A 144 -20.89 -22.30 8.59
N MET A 145 -21.40 -21.29 7.88
CA MET A 145 -22.70 -20.75 8.25
C MET A 145 -23.72 -21.88 8.09
N PRO A 146 -24.64 -22.06 9.04
CA PRO A 146 -25.70 -23.05 8.93
C PRO A 146 -26.41 -22.95 7.57
N ASP A 147 -26.72 -24.08 6.93
CA ASP A 147 -27.29 -24.09 5.58
C ASP A 147 -28.58 -23.26 5.45
N HIS A 148 -29.38 -23.17 6.53
CA HIS A 148 -30.59 -22.35 6.55
C HIS A 148 -30.31 -20.85 6.36
N ASP A 149 -29.25 -20.32 6.98
CA ASP A 149 -28.86 -18.91 6.84
C ASP A 149 -28.39 -18.62 5.40
N LEU A 150 -27.79 -19.63 4.76
CA LEU A 150 -27.33 -19.55 3.37
C LEU A 150 -28.52 -19.49 2.40
N GLU A 151 -29.54 -20.32 2.62
CA GLU A 151 -30.74 -20.34 1.80
C GLU A 151 -31.56 -19.05 1.97
N ASP A 152 -31.67 -18.53 3.19
CA ASP A 152 -32.31 -17.23 3.46
C ASP A 152 -31.59 -16.09 2.74
N MET A 153 -30.24 -16.08 2.73
CA MET A 153 -29.46 -15.12 1.96
C MET A 153 -29.72 -15.23 0.46
N LYS A 154 -29.81 -16.46 -0.06
CA LYS A 154 -30.05 -16.74 -1.49
C LYS A 154 -31.45 -16.32 -1.93
N ILE A 155 -32.46 -16.52 -1.08
CA ILE A 155 -33.83 -16.01 -1.29
C ILE A 155 -33.81 -14.47 -1.31
N LYS A 156 -33.12 -13.83 -0.36
CA LYS A 156 -33.04 -12.37 -0.26
C LYS A 156 -32.32 -11.74 -1.46
N ILE A 157 -31.23 -12.36 -1.93
CA ILE A 157 -30.52 -11.95 -3.16
C ILE A 157 -31.43 -12.09 -4.38
N SER A 158 -32.18 -13.19 -4.48
CA SER A 158 -33.11 -13.43 -5.59
C SER A 158 -34.24 -12.41 -5.62
N SER A 159 -34.79 -12.05 -4.45
CA SER A 159 -35.81 -11.01 -4.31
C SER A 159 -35.30 -9.64 -4.76
N MET A 160 -34.14 -9.20 -4.23
CA MET A 160 -33.52 -7.93 -4.65
C MET A 160 -33.21 -7.90 -6.15
N LYS A 161 -32.73 -9.01 -6.72
CA LYS A 161 -32.45 -9.11 -8.16
C LYS A 161 -33.73 -8.95 -8.98
N SER A 162 -34.84 -9.54 -8.55
CA SER A 162 -36.14 -9.39 -9.23
C SER A 162 -36.68 -7.96 -9.14
N GLU A 163 -36.41 -7.25 -8.05
CA GLU A 163 -36.88 -5.88 -7.83
C GLU A 163 -36.12 -4.90 -8.74
N VAL A 164 -34.80 -5.04 -8.83
CA VAL A 164 -33.94 -4.25 -9.75
C VAL A 164 -34.28 -4.49 -11.22
N GLN A 165 -34.78 -5.67 -11.59
CA GLN A 165 -35.10 -6.02 -12.97
C GLN A 165 -36.51 -5.57 -13.41
N LYS A 166 -37.32 -5.07 -12.46
CA LYS A 166 -38.66 -4.51 -12.72
C LYS A 166 -38.66 -2.98 -12.86
N GLU A 167 -37.56 -2.31 -12.51
CA GLU A 167 -37.29 -0.89 -12.81
C GLU A 167 -36.67 -0.72 -14.20
#